data_AF-A0A8J3QY55-F1
#
_entry.id   AF-A0A8J3QY55-F1
#
_cell.length_a   1.000
_cell.length_b   1.000
_cell.length_c   1.000
_cell.angle_alpha   90.00
_cell.angle_beta   90.00
_cell.angle_gamma   90.00
#
_symmetry.space_group_name_H-M   'P 1'
#
loop_
_entity.id
_entity.type
_entity.pdbx_description
1 polymer ?
#
loop_
_entity_poly.entity_id
_entity_poly.type
_entity_poly.pdbx_seq_one_letter_code
_entity_poly.pdbx_strand_id
1 'polypeptide(L)'
;MMAMTACGSNSDSNTGASGGNAAAVDAGDGGDAGSGLGPTLTVTFDVSGETALKGDTTSTAPTDNGQSPQSCAAYAKGDASEDGKIHYVLPTFLNGDIGGKHVLINALVEDYKGPGTYDLDGMAGPGGGTDIEVDQRAYADQPDTSSGKVEVDGKGGGTFTFTRLAFSDGNGQVSPGISGKVSWTCKN
;
A
#
# COMPACT_ATOMS: atom_id res chain seq x y z
N MET A 1 -20.26 30.64 52.46
CA MET A 1 -19.33 31.78 52.21
C MET A 1 -18.36 31.31 51.15
N MET A 2 -18.18 31.88 49.97
CA MET A 2 -18.59 33.11 49.27
C MET A 2 -18.72 32.70 47.78
N ALA A 3 -19.80 32.99 47.06
CA ALA A 3 -20.16 34.24 46.35
C ALA A 3 -19.98 34.10 44.83
N MET A 4 -21.08 34.40 44.11
CA MET A 4 -21.24 34.50 42.66
C MET A 4 -20.41 35.65 42.05
N THR A 5 -20.20 35.64 40.73
CA THR A 5 -20.11 36.80 39.79
C THR A 5 -19.75 36.25 38.40
N ALA A 6 -20.17 36.72 37.22
CA ALA A 6 -21.35 37.39 36.66
C ALA A 6 -21.05 37.50 35.14
N CYS A 7 -22.12 37.63 34.35
CA CYS A 7 -22.14 37.78 32.90
C CYS A 7 -21.49 39.09 32.40
N GLY A 8 -20.87 39.07 31.22
CA GLY A 8 -20.41 40.25 30.50
C GLY A 8 -20.61 40.07 29.00
N SER A 9 -21.70 40.64 28.47
CA SER A 9 -21.95 40.81 27.05
C SER A 9 -21.30 42.11 26.59
N ASN A 10 -20.55 42.10 25.48
CA ASN A 10 -20.18 43.32 24.76
C ASN A 10 -20.64 43.19 23.31
N SER A 11 -21.59 44.05 22.96
CA SER A 11 -22.03 44.30 21.60
C SER A 11 -21.22 45.46 21.05
N ASP A 12 -20.50 45.25 19.94
CA ASP A 12 -20.03 46.35 19.09
C ASP A 12 -20.49 46.08 17.65
N SER A 13 -21.47 46.88 17.24
CA SER A 13 -21.90 47.05 15.86
C SER A 13 -20.95 48.01 15.15
N ASN A 14 -20.33 47.59 14.04
CA ASN A 14 -19.71 48.51 13.10
C ASN A 14 -20.35 48.35 11.71
N THR A 15 -20.85 49.48 11.21
CA THR A 15 -21.55 49.67 9.94
C THR A 15 -20.57 50.08 8.84
N GLY A 16 -20.74 49.47 7.65
CA GLY A 16 -20.54 50.15 6.36
C GLY A 16 -19.27 49.79 5.58
N ALA A 17 -19.43 49.15 4.41
CA ALA A 17 -19.42 49.83 3.11
C ALA A 17 -19.27 48.82 1.95
N SER A 18 -19.97 49.15 0.86
CA SER A 18 -20.10 48.47 -0.44
C SER A 18 -18.82 48.35 -1.27
N GLY A 19 -18.69 47.28 -2.06
CA GLY A 19 -17.79 47.23 -3.22
C GLY A 19 -17.80 45.86 -3.91
N GLY A 20 -18.36 45.78 -5.12
CA GLY A 20 -18.63 44.53 -5.85
C GLY A 20 -17.41 43.87 -6.50
N ASN A 21 -17.51 42.55 -6.73
CA ASN A 21 -17.58 41.94 -8.06
C ASN A 21 -17.54 40.41 -7.95
N ALA A 22 -18.28 39.77 -8.85
CA ALA A 22 -18.45 38.32 -8.95
C ALA A 22 -17.14 37.58 -9.27
N ALA A 23 -16.88 36.55 -8.48
CA ALA A 23 -16.38 35.26 -8.95
C ALA A 23 -17.01 34.19 -8.06
N ALA A 24 -18.22 33.78 -8.42
CA ALA A 24 -18.75 32.50 -7.98
C ALA A 24 -18.05 31.44 -8.83
N VAL A 25 -17.19 30.62 -8.23
CA VAL A 25 -16.97 29.22 -8.60
C VAL A 25 -16.29 28.53 -7.42
N ASP A 26 -17.12 27.73 -6.75
CA ASP A 26 -16.78 26.43 -6.20
C ASP A 26 -15.73 26.39 -5.08
N ALA A 27 -16.20 26.72 -3.87
CA ALA A 27 -15.68 26.05 -2.68
C ALA A 27 -16.08 24.58 -2.80
N GLY A 28 -15.19 23.80 -3.41
CA GLY A 28 -15.33 22.35 -3.60
C GLY A 28 -15.80 21.72 -2.30
N ASP A 29 -17.03 21.25 -2.40
CA ASP A 29 -17.85 20.67 -1.35
C ASP A 29 -17.12 19.53 -0.64
N GLY A 30 -17.48 19.34 0.63
CA GLY A 30 -16.92 18.31 1.48
C GLY A 30 -17.13 16.94 0.86
N GLY A 31 -16.05 16.35 0.37
CA GLY A 31 -16.01 14.91 0.17
C GLY A 31 -16.18 14.29 1.54
N ASP A 32 -17.31 13.63 1.76
CA ASP A 32 -17.48 12.63 2.80
C ASP A 32 -16.16 11.87 2.93
N ALA A 33 -15.40 12.16 3.99
CA ALA A 33 -14.44 11.22 4.53
C ALA A 33 -15.25 10.10 5.18
N GLY A 34 -16.07 9.43 4.36
CA GLY A 34 -16.58 8.12 4.67
C GLY A 34 -15.38 7.33 5.14
N SER A 35 -15.55 6.62 6.24
CA SER A 35 -14.56 5.79 6.90
C SER A 35 -14.16 4.59 6.01
N GLY A 36 -13.80 4.88 4.76
CA GLY A 36 -13.42 3.97 3.72
C GLY A 36 -12.01 3.50 4.00
N LEU A 37 -11.80 2.21 3.82
CA LEU A 37 -10.59 1.50 4.21
C LEU A 37 -9.33 1.95 3.43
N GLY A 38 -9.44 2.94 2.55
CA GLY A 38 -8.41 3.36 1.59
C GLY A 38 -8.81 3.00 0.16
N PRO A 39 -8.00 3.37 -0.85
CA PRO A 39 -8.24 2.98 -2.23
C PRO A 39 -8.14 1.45 -2.41
N THR A 40 -8.84 0.95 -3.42
CA THR A 40 -8.85 -0.47 -3.77
C THR A 40 -7.79 -0.77 -4.84
N LEU A 41 -7.03 -1.84 -4.63
CA LEU A 41 -6.10 -2.40 -5.59
C LEU A 41 -6.74 -3.60 -6.27
N THR A 42 -6.68 -3.68 -7.59
CA THR A 42 -6.92 -4.93 -8.34
C THR A 42 -5.57 -5.57 -8.58
N VAL A 43 -5.39 -6.82 -8.11
CA VAL A 43 -4.11 -7.54 -8.13
C VAL A 43 -4.24 -8.76 -9.03
N THR A 44 -3.35 -8.88 -10.01
CA THR A 44 -3.31 -9.95 -11.00
C THR A 44 -2.06 -10.79 -10.80
N PHE A 45 -2.23 -12.10 -10.74
CA PHE A 45 -1.16 -13.08 -10.61
C PHE A 45 -0.98 -13.87 -11.91
N ASP A 46 0.28 -14.04 -12.32
CA ASP A 46 0.72 -14.99 -13.33
C ASP A 46 2.01 -15.66 -12.83
N VAL A 47 1.84 -16.71 -12.04
CA VAL A 47 2.90 -17.43 -11.33
C VAL A 47 2.95 -18.88 -11.79
N SER A 48 4.16 -19.38 -11.95
CA SER A 48 4.50 -20.71 -12.42
C SER A 48 5.59 -21.34 -11.55
N GLY A 49 5.90 -22.62 -11.79
CA GLY A 49 6.91 -23.36 -11.04
C GLY A 49 6.28 -24.45 -10.19
N GLU A 50 6.79 -24.63 -8.97
CA GLU A 50 6.30 -25.65 -8.04
C GLU A 50 4.81 -25.51 -7.74
N THR A 51 4.33 -24.27 -7.58
CA THR A 51 2.92 -23.95 -7.45
C THR A 51 2.55 -22.93 -8.52
N ALA A 52 1.62 -23.29 -9.39
CA ALA A 52 1.05 -22.38 -10.38
C ALA A 52 -0.13 -21.60 -9.78
N LEU A 53 -0.19 -20.30 -10.07
CA LEU A 53 -1.25 -19.41 -9.63
C LEU A 53 -1.55 -18.42 -10.74
N LYS A 54 -2.80 -18.38 -11.21
CA LYS A 54 -3.24 -17.44 -12.23
C LYS A 54 -4.64 -16.93 -11.91
N GLY A 55 -4.80 -15.62 -11.88
CA GLY A 55 -6.10 -15.00 -11.62
C GLY A 55 -5.97 -13.63 -10.99
N ASP A 56 -7.12 -13.04 -10.71
CA ASP A 56 -7.22 -11.69 -10.14
C ASP A 56 -7.87 -11.75 -8.76
N THR A 57 -7.50 -10.81 -7.91
CA THR A 57 -8.13 -10.53 -6.63
C THR A 57 -8.12 -9.03 -6.36
N THR A 58 -8.63 -8.61 -5.21
CA THR A 58 -8.54 -7.24 -4.75
C THR A 58 -7.81 -7.15 -3.43
N SER A 59 -7.29 -5.97 -3.10
CA SER A 59 -6.73 -5.65 -1.80
C SER A 59 -7.10 -4.21 -1.47
N THR A 60 -7.17 -3.87 -0.20
CA THR A 60 -7.06 -2.47 0.21
C THR A 60 -5.60 -2.05 0.06
N ALA A 61 -5.33 -0.81 -0.33
CA ALA A 61 -3.96 -0.29 -0.38
C ALA A 61 -3.32 -0.32 1.03
N PRO A 62 -2.26 -1.12 1.24
CA PRO A 62 -1.65 -1.29 2.56
C PRO A 62 -0.72 -0.13 2.90
N THR A 63 -0.43 0.02 4.19
CA THR A 63 0.57 0.96 4.71
C THR A 63 1.34 0.32 5.87
N ASP A 64 2.56 0.80 6.10
CA ASP A 64 3.44 0.30 7.17
C ASP A 64 3.21 1.04 8.50
N ASN A 65 2.52 2.18 8.48
CA ASN A 65 2.29 3.04 9.64
C ASN A 65 0.87 2.91 10.24
N GLY A 66 0.06 1.97 9.73
CA GLY A 66 -1.31 1.76 10.18
C GLY A 66 -2.31 2.87 9.81
N GLN A 67 -1.92 3.85 8.99
CA GLN A 67 -2.81 4.88 8.45
C GLN A 67 -3.19 4.52 7.02
N SER A 68 -4.47 4.26 6.74
CA SER A 68 -4.91 3.99 5.37
C SER A 68 -4.67 5.21 4.46
N PRO A 69 -4.13 5.02 3.24
CA PRO A 69 -3.91 6.12 2.33
C PRO A 69 -5.26 6.64 1.85
N GLN A 70 -5.40 7.95 1.73
CA GLN A 70 -6.70 8.57 1.37
C GLN A 70 -6.99 8.54 -0.14
N SER A 71 -6.00 8.18 -0.96
CA SER A 71 -6.13 8.08 -2.41
C SER A 71 -5.00 7.26 -3.01
N CYS A 72 -5.16 6.84 -4.27
CA CYS A 72 -4.09 6.21 -5.02
C CYS A 72 -2.83 7.06 -5.16
N ALA A 73 -2.99 8.39 -5.27
CA ALA A 73 -1.86 9.31 -5.32
C ALA A 73 -1.15 9.44 -3.95
N ALA A 74 -1.87 9.22 -2.84
CA ALA A 74 -1.24 9.11 -1.52
C ALA A 74 -0.47 7.79 -1.42
N TYR A 75 -1.09 6.67 -1.80
CA TYR A 75 -0.44 5.36 -1.81
C TYR A 75 0.83 5.33 -2.68
N ALA A 76 0.82 5.96 -3.87
CA ALA A 76 1.97 6.06 -4.77
C ALA A 76 3.21 6.74 -4.15
N LYS A 77 3.02 7.55 -3.10
CA LYS A 77 4.12 8.23 -2.41
C LYS A 77 4.83 7.34 -1.39
N GLY A 78 4.27 6.17 -1.07
CA GLY A 78 4.72 5.36 0.05
C GLY A 78 4.37 6.00 1.40
N ASP A 79 4.80 5.33 2.46
CA ASP A 79 4.53 5.72 3.84
C ASP A 79 5.82 5.99 4.57
N ALA A 80 5.83 7.05 5.38
CA ALA A 80 6.93 7.30 6.28
C ALA A 80 6.86 6.35 7.48
N SER A 81 7.96 5.64 7.76
CA SER A 81 8.19 4.89 8.99
C SER A 81 8.60 5.83 10.14
N GLU A 82 8.62 5.30 11.36
CA GLU A 82 8.98 6.09 12.57
C GLU A 82 10.40 6.65 12.53
N ASP A 83 11.32 6.00 11.81
CA ASP A 83 12.70 6.43 11.60
C ASP A 83 12.86 7.45 10.46
N GLY A 84 11.75 7.87 9.84
CA GLY A 84 11.71 8.86 8.77
C GLY A 84 12.12 8.33 7.39
N LYS A 85 12.35 7.02 7.25
CA LYS A 85 12.45 6.39 5.93
C LYS A 85 11.07 6.31 5.29
N ILE A 86 11.06 6.17 3.97
CA ILE A 86 9.82 5.96 3.22
C ILE A 86 9.83 4.52 2.72
N HIS A 87 8.77 3.79 3.00
CA HIS A 87 8.55 2.44 2.51
C HIS A 87 7.40 2.43 1.51
N TYR A 88 7.45 1.52 0.54
CA TYR A 88 6.29 1.26 -0.32
C TYR A 88 5.88 -0.20 -0.15
N VAL A 89 4.75 -0.42 0.53
CA VAL A 89 4.22 -1.75 0.82
C VAL A 89 3.47 -2.27 -0.41
N LEU A 90 3.84 -3.43 -0.92
CA LEU A 90 3.12 -4.09 -2.02
C LEU A 90 1.75 -4.61 -1.53
N PRO A 91 0.82 -4.99 -2.41
CA PRO A 91 -0.49 -5.51 -2.00
C PRO A 91 -0.38 -6.77 -1.13
N THR A 92 -0.51 -6.65 0.20
CA THR A 92 -0.32 -7.78 1.14
C THR A 92 -1.59 -8.56 1.44
N PHE A 93 -2.65 -7.88 1.90
CA PHE A 93 -3.87 -8.54 2.40
C PHE A 93 -4.93 -8.68 1.31
N LEU A 94 -4.85 -9.79 0.58
CA LEU A 94 -5.74 -10.06 -0.55
C LEU A 94 -7.13 -10.51 -0.09
N ASN A 95 -8.15 -10.07 -0.80
CA ASN A 95 -9.55 -10.38 -0.54
C ASN A 95 -9.94 -11.69 -1.24
N GLY A 96 -9.94 -12.80 -0.49
CA GLY A 96 -10.38 -14.11 -0.97
C GLY A 96 -9.29 -14.91 -1.69
N ASP A 97 -9.72 -16.00 -2.31
CA ASP A 97 -8.81 -16.99 -2.88
C ASP A 97 -8.61 -16.80 -4.39
N ILE A 98 -7.40 -17.10 -4.87
CA ILE A 98 -7.07 -17.12 -6.30
C ILE A 98 -6.93 -18.59 -6.71
N GLY A 99 -7.83 -19.06 -7.57
CA GLY A 99 -7.83 -20.48 -7.97
C GLY A 99 -8.00 -21.46 -6.80
N GLY A 100 -8.70 -21.04 -5.74
CA GLY A 100 -8.91 -21.84 -4.52
C GLY A 100 -7.70 -21.89 -3.58
N LYS A 101 -6.72 -21.00 -3.78
CA LYS A 101 -5.54 -20.86 -2.92
C LYS A 101 -5.57 -19.57 -2.15
N HIS A 102 -5.17 -19.63 -0.89
CA HIS A 102 -4.94 -18.44 -0.07
C HIS A 102 -3.56 -17.90 -0.37
N VAL A 103 -3.45 -16.58 -0.60
CA VAL A 103 -2.21 -15.95 -1.05
C VAL A 103 -1.95 -14.68 -0.26
N LEU A 104 -0.72 -14.50 0.20
CA LEU A 104 -0.22 -13.31 0.90
C LEU A 104 1.07 -12.84 0.22
N ILE A 105 1.26 -11.52 0.09
CA ILE A 105 2.52 -10.94 -0.39
C ILE A 105 3.16 -10.15 0.74
N ASN A 106 4.28 -10.64 1.23
CA ASN A 106 5.08 -10.03 2.28
C ASN A 106 6.28 -9.33 1.65
N ALA A 107 6.03 -8.13 1.13
CA ALA A 107 7.02 -7.38 0.37
C ALA A 107 6.80 -5.88 0.51
N LEU A 108 7.89 -5.15 0.76
CA LEU A 108 7.95 -3.70 0.68
C LEU A 108 9.25 -3.27 0.03
N VAL A 109 9.25 -2.10 -0.58
CA VAL A 109 10.46 -1.44 -1.07
C VAL A 109 11.02 -0.59 0.08
N GLU A 110 12.24 -0.90 0.50
CA GLU A 110 12.97 -0.09 1.47
C GLU A 110 13.54 1.17 0.81
N ASP A 111 13.74 2.23 1.61
CA ASP A 111 14.33 3.48 1.13
C ASP A 111 13.65 4.08 -0.12
N TYR A 112 12.35 3.84 -0.30
CA TYR A 112 11.54 4.23 -1.45
C TYR A 112 11.72 5.72 -1.80
N LYS A 113 12.04 6.02 -3.06
CA LYS A 113 12.30 7.37 -3.57
C LYS A 113 11.17 7.89 -4.47
N GLY A 114 10.06 7.19 -4.53
CA GLY A 114 8.92 7.48 -5.41
C GLY A 114 8.80 6.50 -6.58
N PRO A 115 7.86 6.75 -7.51
CA PRO A 115 7.63 5.88 -8.65
C PRO A 115 8.92 5.61 -9.44
N GLY A 116 9.15 4.35 -9.79
CA GLY A 116 10.41 3.91 -10.38
C GLY A 116 10.56 2.40 -10.37
N THR A 117 11.79 1.95 -10.60
CA THR A 117 12.16 0.53 -10.60
C THR A 117 13.10 0.25 -9.44
N TYR A 118 12.84 -0.85 -8.74
CA TYR A 118 13.57 -1.31 -7.56
C TYR A 118 13.91 -2.78 -7.73
N ASP A 119 15.18 -3.13 -7.51
CA ASP A 119 15.62 -4.53 -7.55
C ASP A 119 15.23 -5.27 -6.28
N LEU A 120 15.16 -6.60 -6.35
CA LEU A 120 14.80 -7.47 -5.22
C LEU A 120 15.67 -7.21 -3.97
N ASP A 121 16.96 -6.89 -4.15
CA ASP A 121 17.88 -6.59 -3.05
C ASP A 121 17.52 -5.31 -2.28
N GLY A 122 16.69 -4.43 -2.85
CA GLY A 122 16.13 -3.24 -2.19
C GLY A 122 14.75 -3.48 -1.59
N MET A 123 14.31 -4.74 -1.51
CA MET A 123 13.03 -5.12 -0.93
C MET A 123 13.23 -5.82 0.41
N ALA A 124 12.26 -5.65 1.30
CA ALA A 124 12.20 -6.33 2.58
C ALA A 124 10.80 -6.88 2.85
N GLY A 125 10.68 -7.68 3.90
CA GLY A 125 9.42 -8.18 4.40
C GLY A 125 9.55 -8.62 5.86
N PRO A 126 8.42 -8.91 6.54
CA PRO A 126 8.42 -9.41 7.90
C PRO A 126 9.33 -10.65 8.04
N GLY A 127 10.38 -10.56 8.84
CA GLY A 127 11.35 -11.65 9.02
C GLY A 127 12.64 -11.54 8.20
N GLY A 128 12.81 -10.45 7.42
CA GLY A 128 14.09 -10.08 6.82
C GLY A 128 14.26 -10.43 5.34
N GLY A 129 13.17 -10.77 4.63
CA GLY A 129 13.20 -11.07 3.20
C GLY A 129 11.83 -10.86 2.55
N THR A 130 11.80 -10.89 1.22
CA THR A 130 10.58 -10.79 0.43
C THR A 130 10.00 -12.18 0.21
N ASP A 131 8.72 -12.38 0.56
CA ASP A 131 8.05 -13.66 0.31
C ASP A 131 6.64 -13.54 -0.27
N ILE A 132 6.24 -14.60 -0.97
CA ILE A 132 4.86 -14.85 -1.37
C ILE A 132 4.42 -16.14 -0.68
N GLU A 133 3.44 -16.04 0.19
CA GLU A 133 2.83 -17.20 0.84
C GLU A 133 1.71 -17.74 -0.03
N VAL A 134 1.72 -19.05 -0.28
CA VAL A 134 0.61 -19.76 -0.93
C VAL A 134 0.20 -20.94 -0.06
N ASP A 135 -1.04 -20.94 0.41
CA ASP A 135 -1.59 -21.97 1.32
C ASP A 135 -0.69 -22.22 2.55
N GLN A 136 -0.26 -21.15 3.25
CA GLN A 136 0.66 -21.19 4.41
C GLN A 136 2.10 -21.61 4.12
N ARG A 137 2.47 -21.67 2.83
CA ARG A 137 3.83 -21.95 2.42
C ARG A 137 4.50 -20.70 1.88
N ALA A 138 5.45 -20.16 2.64
CA ALA A 138 6.21 -18.97 2.26
C ALA A 138 7.30 -19.32 1.22
N TYR A 139 7.17 -18.76 0.03
CA TYR A 139 8.21 -18.78 -1.00
C TYR A 139 9.00 -17.48 -0.90
N ALA A 140 10.17 -17.55 -0.29
CA ALA A 140 11.02 -16.40 -0.01
C ALA A 140 12.20 -16.31 -0.99
N ASP A 141 12.81 -15.13 -1.07
CA ASP A 141 14.07 -14.96 -1.75
C ASP A 141 15.16 -15.86 -1.16
N GLN A 142 15.97 -16.42 -2.05
CA GLN A 142 17.08 -17.30 -1.73
C GLN A 142 18.37 -16.62 -2.19
N PRO A 143 19.39 -16.56 -1.32
CA PRO A 143 20.70 -16.05 -1.69
C PRO A 143 21.19 -16.68 -2.99
N ASP A 144 21.75 -15.84 -3.87
CA ASP A 144 22.39 -16.20 -5.14
C ASP A 144 21.49 -16.85 -6.21
N THR A 145 20.23 -17.19 -5.92
CA THR A 145 19.37 -17.89 -6.90
C THR A 145 18.04 -17.21 -7.19
N SER A 146 17.54 -16.39 -6.28
CA SER A 146 16.38 -15.55 -6.56
C SER A 146 16.79 -14.24 -7.22
N SER A 147 15.91 -13.70 -8.05
CA SER A 147 16.04 -12.35 -8.59
C SER A 147 14.67 -11.77 -8.84
N GLY A 148 14.56 -10.45 -8.90
CA GLY A 148 13.30 -9.80 -9.16
C GLY A 148 13.44 -8.30 -9.25
N LYS A 149 12.35 -7.67 -9.67
CA LYS A 149 12.20 -6.22 -9.71
C LYS A 149 10.77 -5.81 -9.47
N VAL A 150 10.60 -4.68 -8.80
CA VAL A 150 9.34 -3.98 -8.64
C VAL A 150 9.37 -2.71 -9.46
N GLU A 151 8.33 -2.50 -10.27
CA GLU A 151 8.07 -1.26 -10.97
C GLU A 151 6.83 -0.62 -10.33
N VAL A 152 6.97 0.59 -9.80
CA VAL A 152 5.86 1.37 -9.20
C VAL A 152 5.54 2.55 -10.10
N ASP A 153 4.26 2.77 -10.39
CA ASP A 153 3.80 3.90 -11.18
C ASP A 153 3.34 5.09 -10.30
N GLY A 154 3.24 6.27 -10.91
CA GLY A 154 2.78 7.49 -10.21
C GLY A 154 1.30 7.52 -9.85
N LYS A 155 0.56 6.44 -10.13
CA LYS A 155 -0.87 6.26 -9.85
C LYS A 155 -1.10 5.20 -8.77
N GLY A 156 -0.05 4.68 -8.13
CA GLY A 156 -0.14 3.67 -7.07
C GLY A 156 -0.35 2.26 -7.58
N GLY A 157 -0.26 2.05 -8.89
CA GLY A 157 -0.15 0.73 -9.51
C GLY A 157 1.31 0.29 -9.62
N GLY A 158 1.51 -0.94 -10.09
CA GLY A 158 2.85 -1.47 -10.29
C GLY A 158 2.89 -2.91 -10.74
N THR A 159 4.10 -3.44 -10.83
CA THR A 159 4.38 -4.81 -11.21
C THR A 159 5.61 -5.33 -10.47
N PHE A 160 5.47 -6.48 -9.81
CA PHE A 160 6.55 -7.28 -9.26
C PHE A 160 6.81 -8.46 -10.20
N THR A 161 8.01 -8.51 -10.78
CA THR A 161 8.48 -9.69 -11.55
C THR A 161 9.57 -10.37 -10.76
N PHE A 162 9.46 -11.68 -10.57
CA PHE A 162 10.41 -12.44 -9.77
C PHE A 162 10.71 -13.79 -10.41
N THR A 163 11.90 -14.29 -10.10
CA THR A 163 12.39 -15.59 -10.51
C THR A 163 12.83 -16.37 -9.27
N ARG A 164 12.31 -17.59 -9.15
CA ARG A 164 12.76 -18.61 -8.21
C ARG A 164 12.71 -18.15 -6.74
N LEU A 165 11.59 -17.61 -6.30
CA LEU A 165 11.30 -17.56 -4.85
C LEU A 165 11.05 -18.99 -4.38
N ALA A 166 11.72 -19.45 -3.34
CA ALA A 166 11.67 -20.86 -2.93
C ALA A 166 11.32 -21.03 -1.46
N PHE A 167 10.80 -22.21 -1.14
CA PHE A 167 10.54 -22.62 0.23
C PHE A 167 11.72 -23.42 0.76
N SER A 168 12.13 -23.12 2.00
CA SER A 168 13.09 -23.93 2.76
C SER A 168 12.36 -24.66 3.88
N ASP A 169 12.56 -25.97 3.99
CA ASP A 169 11.90 -26.79 5.02
C ASP A 169 12.57 -26.73 6.40
N GLY A 170 13.62 -25.90 6.54
CA GLY A 170 14.43 -25.79 7.76
C GLY A 170 15.47 -26.92 7.93
N ASN A 171 15.44 -27.97 7.12
CA ASN A 171 16.43 -29.05 7.11
C ASN A 171 17.50 -28.88 6.01
N GLY A 172 17.51 -27.71 5.35
CA GLY A 172 18.41 -27.40 4.25
C GLY A 172 17.93 -27.88 2.89
N GLN A 173 16.71 -28.44 2.79
CA GLN A 173 16.11 -28.70 1.48
C GLN A 173 15.41 -27.44 0.97
N VAL A 174 15.84 -27.00 -0.20
CA VAL A 174 15.25 -25.86 -0.91
C VAL A 174 14.40 -26.40 -2.05
N SER A 175 13.16 -25.92 -2.13
CA SER A 175 12.22 -26.33 -3.15
C SER A 175 12.62 -25.81 -4.56
N PRO A 176 12.03 -26.33 -5.65
CA PRO A 176 12.27 -25.80 -6.99
C PRO A 176 11.90 -24.31 -7.17
N GLY A 177 11.02 -23.81 -6.29
CA GLY A 177 10.57 -22.43 -6.25
C GLY A 177 9.47 -22.09 -7.27
N ILE A 178 9.03 -20.84 -7.19
CA ILE A 178 8.05 -20.20 -8.06
C ILE A 178 8.67 -19.00 -8.77
N SER A 179 8.20 -18.73 -9.99
CA SER A 179 8.59 -17.58 -10.79
C SER A 179 7.35 -16.98 -11.43
N GLY A 180 7.32 -15.67 -11.58
CA GLY A 180 6.15 -15.05 -12.19
C GLY A 180 6.11 -13.56 -12.09
N LYS A 181 4.88 -13.07 -12.27
CA LYS A 181 4.55 -11.66 -12.23
C LYS A 181 3.31 -11.45 -11.37
N VAL A 182 3.38 -10.48 -10.47
CA VAL A 182 2.21 -9.88 -9.83
C VAL A 182 2.10 -8.45 -10.34
N SER A 183 0.93 -8.04 -10.82
CA SER A 183 0.68 -6.64 -11.17
C SER A 183 -0.52 -6.11 -10.42
N TRP A 184 -0.53 -4.82 -10.11
CA TRP A 184 -1.68 -4.19 -9.50
C TRP A 184 -2.00 -2.84 -10.12
N THR A 185 -3.29 -2.50 -10.09
CA THR A 185 -3.79 -1.17 -10.43
C THR A 185 -4.55 -0.61 -9.26
N CYS A 186 -4.33 0.67 -8.95
CA CYS A 186 -5.04 1.36 -7.88
C CYS A 186 -6.26 2.12 -8.42
N LYS A 187 -7.36 2.07 -7.67
CA LYS A 187 -8.59 2.83 -7.92
C LYS A 187 -9.13 3.42 -6.61
N ASN A 188 -9.57 4.67 -6.65
CA ASN A 188 -10.31 5.30 -5.55
C ASN A 188 -11.75 4.78 -5.47
#